data_AF-A0A2J1DZN1-F1
#
_entry.id   AF-A0A2J1DZN1-F1
#
_cell.length_a   1.000
_cell.length_b   1.000
_cell.length_c   1.000
_cell.angle_alpha   90.00
_cell.angle_beta   90.00
_cell.angle_gamma   90.00
#
_symmetry.space_group_name_H-M   'P 1'
#
loop_
_entity.id
_entity.type
_entity.pdbx_description
1 polymer ?
#
loop_
_entity_poly.entity_id
_entity_poly.type
_entity_poly.pdbx_seq_one_letter_code
_entity_poly.pdbx_strand_id
1 'polypeptide(L)'
;MLEQPEFHQNQRAQEIMQLLEQKKLSKMIVPPMPFNRGVQVYIGQENASAEIRDYSLIVSQYGIPDEAVGTIGVIGPTRMAYERALSAVSYLSLVMSTLVAELYGKAPVDKDE
;
A
#
# COMPACT_ATOMS: atom_id res chain seq x y z
N MET A 1 -19.46 -5.50 -5.09
CA MET A 1 -18.13 -6.03 -4.74
C MET A 1 -18.10 -6.57 -3.30
N LEU A 2 -18.80 -5.92 -2.35
CA LEU A 2 -19.03 -6.40 -0.98
C LEU A 2 -19.93 -7.65 -0.82
N GLU A 3 -20.69 -8.04 -1.85
CA GLU A 3 -21.62 -9.18 -1.80
C GLU A 3 -20.97 -10.54 -2.09
N GLN A 4 -19.64 -10.59 -2.28
CA GLN A 4 -18.93 -11.83 -2.58
C GLN A 4 -18.84 -12.72 -1.32
N PRO A 5 -19.13 -14.03 -1.40
CA PRO A 5 -19.19 -14.98 -0.27
C PRO A 5 -17.94 -14.94 0.64
N GLU A 6 -16.77 -14.67 0.07
CA GLU A 6 -15.48 -14.60 0.74
C GLU A 6 -15.38 -13.44 1.75
N PHE A 7 -16.18 -12.38 1.57
CA PHE A 7 -16.21 -11.21 2.46
C PHE A 7 -17.38 -11.21 3.45
N HIS A 8 -18.35 -12.13 3.31
CA HIS A 8 -19.48 -12.24 4.23
C HIS A 8 -19.12 -12.79 5.61
N GLN A 9 -18.04 -13.57 5.71
CA GLN A 9 -17.64 -14.21 6.97
C GLN A 9 -16.64 -13.39 7.79
N ASN A 10 -16.11 -12.28 7.25
CA ASN A 10 -15.05 -11.52 7.90
C ASN A 10 -15.42 -10.04 8.03
N GLN A 11 -16.06 -9.70 9.16
CA GLN A 11 -16.49 -8.34 9.52
C GLN A 11 -15.40 -7.28 9.29
N ARG A 12 -14.14 -7.60 9.59
CA ARG A 12 -13.00 -6.69 9.40
C ARG A 12 -12.69 -6.41 7.93
N ALA A 13 -12.86 -7.40 7.06
CA ALA A 13 -12.66 -7.20 5.62
C ALA A 13 -13.75 -6.29 5.04
N GLN A 14 -14.99 -6.41 5.54
CA GLN A 14 -16.09 -5.50 5.18
C GLN A 14 -15.81 -4.07 5.63
N GLU A 15 -15.29 -3.88 6.85
CA GLU A 15 -14.90 -2.56 7.36
C GLU A 15 -13.83 -1.91 6.49
N ILE A 16 -12.74 -2.64 6.16
CA ILE A 16 -11.69 -2.15 5.27
C ILE A 16 -12.25 -1.78 3.90
N MET A 17 -13.15 -2.60 3.37
CA MET A 17 -13.75 -2.36 2.06
C MET A 17 -14.68 -1.13 2.06
N GLN A 18 -15.44 -0.91 3.13
CA GLN A 18 -16.23 0.33 3.29
C GLN A 18 -15.32 1.57 3.35
N LEU A 19 -14.17 1.47 4.01
CA LEU A 19 -13.18 2.55 4.08
C LEU A 19 -12.56 2.86 2.71
N LEU A 20 -12.36 1.83 1.88
CA LEU A 20 -11.95 1.98 0.47
C LEU A 20 -13.04 2.68 -0.36
N GLU A 21 -14.29 2.23 -0.27
CA GLU A 21 -15.42 2.80 -1.02
C GLU A 21 -15.67 4.28 -0.70
N GLN A 22 -15.49 4.67 0.57
CA GLN A 22 -15.64 6.07 1.01
C GLN A 22 -14.49 6.99 0.53
N LYS A 23 -13.53 6.50 -0.26
CA LYS A 23 -12.29 7.21 -0.66
C LYS A 23 -11.49 7.78 0.53
N LYS A 24 -11.74 7.29 1.75
CA LYS A 24 -10.98 7.69 2.94
C LYS A 24 -9.59 7.05 2.94
N LEU A 25 -9.49 5.82 2.42
CA LEU A 25 -8.21 5.11 2.33
C LEU A 25 -7.27 5.68 1.25
N SER A 26 -7.80 6.21 0.14
CA SER A 26 -6.95 6.72 -0.96
C SER A 26 -6.07 7.90 -0.54
N LYS A 27 -6.59 8.80 0.30
CA LYS A 27 -5.82 9.92 0.87
C LYS A 27 -4.74 9.48 1.85
N MET A 28 -4.85 8.27 2.39
CA MET A 28 -3.89 7.71 3.33
C MET A 28 -2.84 6.85 2.64
N ILE A 29 -3.23 6.15 1.56
CA ILE A 29 -2.33 5.29 0.77
C ILE A 29 -1.43 6.10 -0.14
N VAL A 30 -1.87 7.26 -0.65
CA VAL A 30 -1.02 8.14 -1.44
C VAL A 30 -0.34 9.12 -0.49
N PRO A 31 0.91 8.86 -0.04
CA PRO A 31 1.62 9.82 0.78
C PRO A 31 1.76 11.13 -0.01
N PRO A 32 1.56 12.30 0.62
CA PRO A 32 1.71 13.60 -0.02
C PRO A 32 3.17 13.95 -0.38
N MET A 33 4.09 13.00 -0.20
CA MET A 33 5.52 13.18 -0.37
C MET A 33 5.96 12.85 -1.81
N PRO A 34 7.05 13.48 -2.29
CA PRO A 34 7.69 13.10 -3.56
C PRO A 34 8.06 11.62 -3.58
N PHE A 35 8.28 11.09 -4.79
CA PHE A 35 8.60 9.68 -5.00
C PHE A 35 9.67 9.18 -4.02
N ASN A 36 9.31 8.19 -3.20
CA ASN A 36 10.16 7.59 -2.20
C ASN A 36 10.07 6.06 -2.30
N ARG A 37 11.17 5.43 -2.68
CA ARG A 37 11.29 3.96 -2.80
C ARG A 37 11.29 3.24 -1.45
N GLY A 38 11.39 3.97 -0.34
CA GLY A 38 11.30 3.43 1.01
C GLY A 38 9.91 2.86 1.33
N VAL A 39 9.91 1.88 2.22
CA VAL A 39 8.66 1.37 2.82
C VAL A 39 8.26 2.31 3.95
N GLN A 40 7.02 2.77 3.93
CA GLN A 40 6.41 3.58 4.98
C GLN A 40 5.43 2.73 5.78
N VAL A 41 5.43 2.91 7.10
CA VAL A 41 4.55 2.17 8.01
C VAL A 41 3.74 3.18 8.80
N TYR A 42 2.42 2.99 8.82
CA TYR A 42 1.47 3.77 9.59
C TYR A 42 0.75 2.82 10.56
N ILE A 43 0.88 3.07 11.86
CA ILE A 43 0.40 2.18 12.91
C ILE A 43 -0.68 2.87 13.73
N GLY A 44 -1.92 2.41 13.56
CA GLY A 44 -3.05 2.73 14.40
C GLY A 44 -3.31 4.22 14.57
N GLN A 45 -2.84 4.80 15.68
CA GLN A 45 -3.08 6.21 16.03
C GLN A 45 -2.40 7.21 15.08
N GLU A 46 -1.44 6.76 14.27
CA GLU A 46 -0.85 7.56 13.20
C GLU A 46 -1.82 7.78 12.03
N ASN A 47 -2.91 7.01 11.98
CA ASN A 47 -3.93 7.13 10.95
C ASN A 47 -4.89 8.30 11.25
N ALA A 48 -5.21 9.09 10.22
CA ALA A 48 -5.98 10.32 10.37
C ALA A 48 -7.46 10.12 10.75
N SER A 49 -8.05 8.96 10.45
CA SER A 49 -9.46 8.66 10.72
C SER A 49 -9.58 7.73 11.94
N ALA A 50 -10.59 7.93 12.79
CA ALA A 50 -10.78 7.09 13.98
C ALA A 50 -11.08 5.63 13.62
N GLU A 51 -11.77 5.43 12.49
CA GLU A 51 -12.24 4.15 11.97
C GLU A 51 -11.10 3.21 11.52
N ILE A 52 -9.86 3.71 11.47
CA ILE A 52 -8.66 2.97 11.00
C ILE A 52 -7.57 2.86 12.07
N ARG A 53 -7.86 3.28 13.30
CA ARG A 53 -6.90 3.22 14.41
C ARG A 53 -6.60 1.81 14.90
N ASP A 54 -7.45 0.85 14.56
CA ASP A 54 -7.23 -0.56 14.85
C ASP A 54 -6.41 -1.28 13.77
N TYR A 55 -6.07 -0.55 12.70
CA TYR A 55 -5.36 -1.07 11.54
C TYR A 55 -3.95 -0.47 11.43
N SER A 56 -3.11 -1.18 10.71
CA SER A 56 -1.80 -0.72 10.29
C SER A 56 -1.67 -0.87 8.80
N LEU A 57 -0.98 0.08 8.20
CA LEU A 57 -0.79 0.21 6.77
C LEU A 57 0.71 0.24 6.49
N ILE A 58 1.17 -0.69 5.64
CA ILE A 58 2.53 -0.68 5.11
C ILE A 58 2.41 -0.36 3.62
N VAL A 59 3.08 0.70 3.15
CA VAL A 59 3.06 1.10 1.73
C VAL A 59 4.46 1.34 1.20
N SER A 60 4.62 1.19 -0.11
CA SER A 60 5.80 1.61 -0.86
C SER A 60 5.38 2.10 -2.24
N GLN A 61 6.08 3.11 -2.76
CA GLN A 61 5.86 3.59 -4.12
C GLN A 61 6.70 2.79 -5.10
N TYR A 62 6.13 2.53 -6.28
CA TYR A 62 6.79 1.85 -7.39
C TYR A 62 6.68 2.66 -8.68
N GLY A 63 7.55 2.35 -9.63
CA GLY A 63 7.51 2.90 -10.99
C GLY A 63 8.64 3.89 -11.26
N ILE A 64 8.37 4.84 -12.15
CA ILE A 64 9.37 5.78 -12.69
C ILE A 64 9.05 7.18 -12.14
N PRO A 65 10.00 7.81 -11.42
CA PRO A 65 9.84 9.18 -10.94
C PRO A 65 9.38 10.11 -12.08
N ASP A 66 8.42 11.00 -11.77
CA ASP A 66 7.88 12.03 -12.68
C ASP A 66 7.21 11.53 -13.98
N GLU A 67 7.05 10.21 -14.16
CA GLU A 67 6.36 9.63 -15.32
C GLU A 67 5.20 8.72 -14.94
N ALA A 68 5.47 7.66 -14.18
CA ALA A 68 4.52 6.60 -13.91
C ALA A 68 4.75 6.07 -12.50
N VAL A 69 4.07 6.66 -11.53
CA VAL A 69 4.19 6.30 -10.12
C VAL A 69 2.89 5.64 -9.64
N GLY A 70 3.04 4.51 -8.97
CA GLY A 70 1.96 3.84 -8.24
C GLY A 70 2.33 3.60 -6.78
N THR A 71 1.36 3.19 -5.98
CA THR A 71 1.60 2.76 -4.60
C THR A 71 1.06 1.37 -4.39
N ILE A 72 1.85 0.52 -3.74
CA ILE A 72 1.45 -0.80 -3.29
C ILE A 72 1.53 -0.87 -1.78
N GLY A 73 0.63 -1.63 -1.15
CA GLY A 73 0.67 -1.77 0.30
C GLY A 73 -0.19 -2.90 0.83
N VAL A 74 0.00 -3.16 2.12
CA VAL A 74 -0.74 -4.14 2.91
C VAL A 74 -1.44 -3.41 4.05
N ILE A 75 -2.72 -3.70 4.21
CA ILE A 75 -3.52 -3.29 5.37
C ILE A 75 -3.81 -4.51 6.23
N GLY A 76 -3.65 -4.36 7.54
CA GLY A 76 -3.90 -5.43 8.49
C GLY A 76 -4.17 -4.89 9.89
N PRO A 77 -4.52 -5.74 10.86
CA PRO A 77 -4.62 -5.33 12.26
C PRO A 77 -3.27 -4.84 12.79
N THR A 78 -3.30 -3.98 13.81
CA THR A 78 -2.08 -3.44 14.45
C THR A 78 -1.09 -4.51 14.93
N ARG A 79 -1.57 -5.70 15.28
CA ARG A 79 -0.74 -6.89 15.53
C ARG A 79 -0.75 -7.82 14.32
N MET A 80 0.21 -7.63 13.42
CA MET A 80 0.45 -8.50 12.26
C MET A 80 1.91 -8.94 12.19
N ALA A 81 2.24 -9.87 11.29
CA ALA A 81 3.61 -10.29 11.02
C ALA A 81 4.36 -9.21 10.20
N TYR A 82 4.81 -8.14 10.87
CA TYR A 82 5.42 -6.98 10.23
C TYR A 82 6.61 -7.32 9.34
N GLU A 83 7.52 -8.19 9.79
CA GLU A 83 8.70 -8.53 8.97
C GLU A 83 8.32 -9.14 7.62
N ARG A 84 7.32 -10.03 7.63
CA ARG A 84 6.81 -10.66 6.41
C ARG A 84 6.09 -9.64 5.52
N ALA A 85 5.28 -8.77 6.10
CA ALA A 85 4.55 -7.75 5.36
C ALA A 85 5.50 -6.70 4.75
N LEU A 86 6.49 -6.23 5.52
CA LEU A 86 7.55 -5.32 5.06
C LEU A 86 8.33 -5.93 3.89
N SER A 87 8.78 -7.18 4.05
CA SER A 87 9.55 -7.89 3.03
C SER A 87 8.74 -8.07 1.74
N ALA A 88 7.46 -8.46 1.87
CA ALA A 88 6.57 -8.63 0.73
C ALA A 88 6.32 -7.32 -0.03
N VAL A 89 6.02 -6.23 0.69
CA VAL A 89 5.78 -4.91 0.08
C VAL A 89 7.03 -4.37 -0.59
N SER A 90 8.19 -4.48 0.07
CA SER A 90 9.48 -4.07 -0.50
C SER A 90 9.83 -4.84 -1.78
N TYR A 91 9.67 -6.16 -1.77
CA TYR A 91 9.93 -7.00 -2.94
C TYR A 91 8.96 -6.70 -4.08
N LEU A 92 7.66 -6.62 -3.80
CA LEU A 92 6.66 -6.35 -4.84
C LEU A 92 6.82 -4.94 -5.42
N SER A 93 7.17 -3.94 -4.61
CA SER A 93 7.46 -2.59 -5.10
C SER A 93 8.62 -2.60 -6.11
N LEU A 94 9.67 -3.37 -5.85
CA LEU A 94 10.80 -3.52 -6.77
C LEU A 94 10.35 -4.21 -8.07
N VAL A 95 9.66 -5.34 -7.98
CA VAL A 95 9.17 -6.09 -9.15
C VAL A 95 8.26 -5.20 -10.00
N MET A 96 7.32 -4.49 -9.38
CA MET A 96 6.43 -3.57 -10.08
C MET A 96 7.18 -2.41 -10.74
N SER A 97 8.22 -1.88 -10.10
CA SER A 97 9.07 -0.84 -10.70
C SER A 97 9.78 -1.34 -11.95
N THR A 98 10.31 -2.56 -11.92
CA THR A 98 10.93 -3.19 -13.10
C THR A 98 9.92 -3.38 -14.22
N LEU A 99 8.73 -3.91 -13.92
CA LEU A 99 7.67 -4.12 -14.92
C LEU A 99 7.20 -2.80 -15.55
N VAL A 100 7.04 -1.74 -14.74
CA VAL A 100 6.69 -0.41 -15.25
C VAL A 100 7.82 0.15 -16.11
N ALA A 101 9.08 0.04 -15.70
CA ALA A 101 10.20 0.48 -16.51
C ALA A 101 10.25 -0.23 -17.88
N GLU A 102 10.10 -1.55 -17.89
CA GLU A 102 10.04 -2.36 -19.12
C GLU A 102 8.89 -1.95 -20.04
N LEU A 103 7.70 -1.72 -19.49
CA LEU A 103 6.53 -1.27 -20.25
C LEU A 103 6.75 0.10 -20.93
N TYR A 104 7.54 0.97 -20.31
CA TYR A 104 7.90 2.29 -20.83
C TYR A 104 9.21 2.29 -21.63
N GLY A 105 9.82 1.12 -21.86
CA GLY A 105 11.08 0.99 -22.60
C GLY A 105 12.28 1.62 -21.89
N LYS A 106 12.25 1.72 -20.56
CA LYS A 106 13.32 2.27 -19.72
C LYS A 106 14.05 1.18 -18.97
N ALA A 107 15.30 1.45 -18.61
CA ALA A 107 16.04 0.58 -17.70
C ALA A 107 15.39 0.63 -16.31
N PRO A 108 15.32 -0.50 -15.58
CA PRO A 108 14.89 -0.49 -14.19
C PRO A 108 15.80 0.44 -13.39
N VAL A 109 15.19 1.30 -12.57
CA VAL A 109 15.95 2.27 -11.76
C VAL A 109 16.67 1.49 -10.66
N ASP A 110 18.01 1.46 -10.73
CA ASP A 110 18.85 0.73 -9.78
C ASP A 110 18.74 1.30 -8.36
N LYS A 111 19.04 0.47 -7.36
CA LYS A 111 18.85 0.79 -5.92
C LYS A 111 19.88 1.75 -5.33
N ASP A 112 20.86 2.21 -6.11
CA ASP A 112 21.98 3.00 -5.61
C ASP A 112 21.82 4.49 -5.95
N GLU A 113 21.08 5.20 -5.09
CA GLU A 113 21.30 6.63 -4.75
C GLU A 113 20.83 6.89 -3.32
#